data_AF-A0A377V1F3-F1
#
_entry.id   AF-A0A377V1F3-F1
#
_cell.length_a   1.000
_cell.length_b   1.000
_cell.length_c   1.000
_cell.angle_alpha   90.00
_cell.angle_beta   90.00
_cell.angle_gamma   90.00
#
_symmetry.space_group_name_H-M   'P 1'
#
loop_
_entity.id
_entity.type
_entity.pdbx_description
1 polymer ?
#
loop_
_entity_poly.entity_id
_entity_poly.type
_entity_poly.pdbx_seq_one_letter_code
_entity_poly.pdbx_strand_id
1 'polypeptide(L)' 'MALDEVLRMATLYPARAIGVDKQLGSIAPGMVANLTAFTRDYKITKTIVNGNEVVTE' A
#
# COMPACT_ATOMS: atom_id res chain seq x y z
N MET A 1 12.94 5.01 -13.75
CA MET A 1 12.35 5.41 -12.46
C MET A 1 12.43 4.22 -11.53
N ALA A 2 12.80 4.41 -10.27
CA ALA A 2 13.02 3.31 -9.33
C ALA A 2 11.68 2.79 -8.77
N LEU A 3 11.62 1.51 -8.39
CA LEU A 3 10.40 0.84 -7.93
C LEU A 3 9.83 1.52 -6.67
N ASP A 4 10.69 1.95 -5.75
CA ASP A 4 10.30 2.66 -4.54
C ASP A 4 9.59 3.99 -4.83
N GLU A 5 9.98 4.68 -5.90
CA GLU A 5 9.30 5.89 -6.36
C GLU A 5 7.92 5.58 -6.96
N VAL A 6 7.82 4.53 -7.78
CA VAL A 6 6.53 4.07 -8.33
C VAL A 6 5.55 3.73 -7.21
N LEU A 7 6.03 3.03 -6.17
CA LEU A 7 5.21 2.70 -5.00
C LEU A 7 4.73 3.97 -4.28
N ARG A 8 5.59 4.97 -4.07
CA ARG A 8 5.20 6.26 -3.46
C ARG A 8 4.14 6.99 -4.28
N MET A 9 4.25 6.98 -5.60
CA MET A 9 3.24 7.57 -6.48
C MET A 9 1.88 6.85 -6.41
N ALA A 10 1.86 5.54 -6.19
CA ALA A 10 0.63 4.76 -6.06
C ALA A 10 0.02 4.80 -4.64
N THR A 11 0.78 5.25 -3.63
CA THR A 11 0.37 5.15 -2.21
C THR A 11 0.50 6.49 -1.47
N LEU A 12 1.72 6.92 -1.17
CA LEU A 12 2.00 8.09 -0.33
C LEU A 12 1.54 9.41 -0.95
N TYR A 13 1.79 9.62 -2.24
CA TYR A 13 1.45 10.88 -2.91
C TYR A 13 -0.07 11.11 -3.00
N PRO A 14 -0.90 10.14 -3.42
CA PRO A 14 -2.34 10.32 -3.40
C PRO A 14 -2.87 10.48 -1.97
N ALA A 15 -2.33 9.76 -0.98
CA ALA A 15 -2.73 9.93 0.42
C ALA A 15 -2.48 11.36 0.94
N ARG A 16 -1.32 11.95 0.59
CA ARG A 16 -1.02 13.35 0.90
C ARG A 16 -1.91 14.33 0.13
N ALA A 17 -2.15 14.07 -1.15
CA ALA A 17 -2.96 14.93 -2.01
C ALA A 17 -4.39 15.09 -1.48
N ILE A 18 -4.94 14.08 -0.81
CA ILE A 18 -6.29 14.11 -0.22
C ILE A 18 -6.29 14.24 1.32
N GLY A 19 -5.14 14.45 1.95
CA GLY A 19 -5.04 14.72 3.39
C GLY A 19 -5.29 13.53 4.33
N VAL A 20 -5.07 12.29 3.86
CA VAL A 20 -5.26 11.05 4.65
C VAL A 20 -3.95 10.34 5.00
N ASP A 21 -2.80 10.98 4.78
CA ASP A 21 -1.46 10.41 4.97
C ASP A 21 -1.11 10.08 6.44
N LYS A 22 -1.87 10.61 7.40
CA LYS A 22 -1.80 10.20 8.81
C LYS A 22 -2.30 8.77 9.07
N GLN A 23 -3.09 8.22 8.15
CA GLN A 23 -3.74 6.91 8.30
C GLN A 23 -3.40 5.94 7.17
N LEU A 24 -3.10 6.43 5.96
CA LEU A 24 -2.88 5.64 4.75
C LEU A 24 -1.61 6.06 3.99
N GLY A 25 -1.14 5.21 3.07
CA GLY A 25 -0.09 5.56 2.11
C GLY A 25 1.35 5.22 2.54
N SER A 26 1.56 4.72 3.76
CA SER A 26 2.84 4.15 4.20
C SER A 26 2.63 3.01 5.19
N ILE A 27 3.71 2.29 5.50
CA ILE A 27 3.71 1.21 6.50
C ILE A 27 4.46 1.71 7.73
N ALA A 28 3.72 2.09 8.77
CA ALA A 28 4.25 2.54 10.05
C ALA A 28 3.26 2.26 11.20
N PRO A 29 3.72 2.21 12.46
CA PRO A 29 2.84 2.05 13.61
C PRO A 29 1.72 3.10 13.65
N GLY A 30 0.49 2.69 13.96
CA GLY A 30 -0.68 3.58 14.05
C GLY A 30 -1.43 3.82 12.73
N MET A 31 -0.93 3.30 11.61
CA MET A 31 -1.62 3.38 10.31
C MET A 31 -2.64 2.26 10.13
N VAL A 32 -3.61 2.47 9.24
CA VAL A 32 -4.57 1.43 8.85
C VAL A 32 -3.85 0.34 8.08
N ALA A 33 -4.10 -0.92 8.44
CA ALA A 33 -3.51 -2.09 7.80
C ALA A 33 -4.15 -2.38 6.43
N ASN A 34 -3.93 -1.47 5.48
CA ASN A 34 -4.25 -1.64 4.07
C ASN A 34 -2.94 -1.90 3.31
N LEU A 35 -2.70 -3.15 2.93
CA LEU A 35 -1.44 -3.59 2.33
C LEU A 35 -1.68 -4.44 1.09
N THR A 36 -0.70 -4.45 0.18
CA THR A 36 -0.65 -5.38 -0.95
C THR A 36 0.76 -5.95 -1.07
N ALA A 37 0.86 -7.25 -1.36
CA ALA A 37 2.10 -7.95 -1.62
C ALA A 37 2.07 -8.51 -3.04
N PHE A 38 3.21 -8.44 -3.73
CA PHE A 38 3.35 -8.91 -5.11
C PHE A 38 4.73 -9.50 -5.37
N THR A 39 4.80 -10.35 -6.38
CA THR A 39 6.03 -11.01 -6.84
C THR A 39 6.92 -10.07 -7.66
N ARG A 40 8.14 -10.49 -8.02
CA ARG A 40 9.02 -9.70 -8.89
C ARG A 40 8.46 -9.48 -10.31
N ASP A 41 7.55 -10.34 -10.75
CA ASP A 41 6.78 -10.22 -12.00
C ASP A 41 5.44 -9.49 -11.82
N TYR A 42 5.25 -8.77 -10.70
CA TYR A 42 4.09 -7.93 -10.42
C TYR A 42 2.75 -8.67 -10.32
N LYS A 43 2.76 -9.96 -9.97
CA LYS A 43 1.54 -10.70 -9.63
C LYS A 43 1.20 -10.50 -8.16
N ILE A 44 -0.07 -10.20 -7.88
CA ILE A 44 -0.55 -9.97 -6.52
C ILE A 44 -0.63 -11.30 -5.78
N THR A 45 0.03 -11.42 -4.63
CA THR A 45 -0.04 -12.62 -3.80
C THR A 45 -0.96 -12.43 -2.60
N LYS A 46 -1.11 -11.18 -2.13
CA LYS A 46 -1.95 -10.86 -0.98
C LYS A 46 -2.48 -9.44 -1.05
N THR A 47 -3.72 -9.25 -0.58
CA THR A 47 -4.27 -7.95 -0.25
C THR A 47 -4.91 -8.00 1.13
N ILE A 48 -4.56 -7.04 1.97
CA ILE A 48 -5.05 -6.88 3.34
C ILE A 48 -5.81 -5.56 3.40
N VAL A 49 -7.05 -5.59 3.93
CA VAL A 49 -7.89 -4.41 4.13
C VAL A 49 -8.38 -4.38 5.57
N ASN A 50 -8.09 -3.29 6.28
CA ASN A 50 -8.37 -3.15 7.72
C ASN A 50 -7.85 -4.34 8.54
N GLY A 51 -6.68 -4.88 8.17
CA GLY A 51 -6.07 -6.04 8.83
C GLY A 51 -6.62 -7.41 8.41
N ASN A 52 -7.65 -7.46 7.54
CA ASN A 52 -8.23 -8.71 7.07
C ASN A 52 -7.71 -9.05 5.67
N GLU A 53 -7.35 -10.30 5.44
CA GLU A 53 -6.98 -10.77 4.10
C GLU A 53 -8.22 -10.86 3.22
N VAL A 54 -8.21 -10.19 2.07
CA VAL A 54 -9.33 -10.14 1.12
C VAL A 54 -8.97 -10.71 -0.26
N VAL A 55 -7.67 -10.87 -0.55
CA VAL A 55 -7.16 -11.55 -1.75
C VAL A 55 -5.99 -12.43 -1.34
N THR A 56 -6.01 -13.67 -1.83
CA THR A 56 -4.94 -14.65 -1.71
C THR A 56 -4.87 -15.42 -3.04
N GLU A 57 -3.70 -15.42 -3.70
CA GLU A 57 -3.40 -16.25 -4.88
C GLU A 57 -2.45 -17.39 -4.52
#